data_AF-A0A2V9FGN2-F1
#
_entry.id   AF-A0A2V9FGN2-F1
#
_cell.length_a   1.000
_cell.length_b   1.000
_cell.length_c   1.000
_cell.angle_alpha   90.00
_cell.angle_beta   90.00
_cell.angle_gamma   90.00
#
_symmetry.space_group_name_H-M   'P 1'
#
loop_
_entity.id
_entity.type
_entity.pdbx_description
1 polymer ?
#
loop_
_entity_poly.entity_id
_entity_poly.type
_entity_poly.pdbx_seq_one_letter_code
_entity_poly.pdbx_strand_id
1 'polypeptide(L)'
;MDVSTLQERREAYSLLLSRGLIRVGIAVPANADYQVISVYNRYGCNATDVISMYRRPLPTTNLPFLSAVMFDGRESSSATGTNKIVYNNYPTSLLSDLAHQSLDATVGHAQGNGTRPTPEEQQQIVDFETKLFTAQIHDRSAGNLYDDGAKGGPTGMSTQPFFITINSSVHFLLPGFEQPGGLVTPGDGRFTSNIFNLYDTWALNTEDDQSAARSSIAHGEQLFNTLQIPISGVAGINDDVAAGGLVKGGIPMLQGTCGTCHDTPGVGNHSFPTPLNIGTADPSPGNRSVNLGGLDVSYLPEITVCRKDAGTGLPTNDCKTTTDLGQALIDGRFDHVGKIKGPILRGLAGRAPYFHNGSASTLMDAVNFYETRFNLHLSDKDKNDLSAFLRTL
;
A
#
# COMPACT_ATOMS: atom_id res chain seq x y z
N MET A 1 -24.26 3.99 18.95
CA MET A 1 -23.13 3.90 19.90
C MET A 1 -23.36 4.94 20.96
N ASP A 2 -23.14 4.57 22.22
CA ASP A 2 -23.19 5.51 23.33
C ASP A 2 -21.90 6.35 23.35
N VAL A 3 -22.03 7.64 23.66
CA VAL A 3 -20.93 8.62 23.75
C VAL A 3 -21.13 9.57 24.93
N SER A 4 -22.03 9.24 25.86
CA SER A 4 -22.43 10.13 26.94
C SER A 4 -21.31 10.32 27.98
N THR A 5 -20.52 9.27 28.25
CA THR A 5 -19.38 9.29 29.18
C THR A 5 -18.02 9.20 28.48
N LEU A 6 -16.94 9.49 29.21
CA LEU A 6 -15.57 9.32 28.70
C LEU A 6 -15.27 7.86 28.33
N GLN A 7 -15.76 6.91 29.14
CA GLN A 7 -15.55 5.48 28.90
C GLN A 7 -16.27 5.02 27.64
N GLU A 8 -17.55 5.39 27.49
CA GLU A 8 -18.32 5.10 26.28
C GLU A 8 -17.69 5.72 25.03
N ARG A 9 -17.20 6.96 25.10
CA ARG A 9 -16.44 7.55 23.98
C ARG A 9 -15.19 6.74 23.63
N ARG A 10 -14.39 6.33 24.62
CA ARG A 10 -13.19 5.51 24.35
C ARG A 10 -13.55 4.19 23.67
N GLU A 11 -14.65 3.57 24.06
CA GLU A 11 -15.12 2.33 23.45
C GLU A 11 -15.67 2.55 22.04
N ALA A 12 -16.50 3.57 21.84
CA ALA A 12 -17.06 3.95 20.54
C ALA A 12 -15.99 4.33 19.50
N TYR A 13 -14.87 4.92 19.95
CA TYR A 13 -13.74 5.31 19.09
C TYR A 13 -12.52 4.38 19.23
N SER A 14 -12.70 3.18 19.78
CA SER A 14 -11.60 2.25 20.09
C SER A 14 -10.75 1.90 18.88
N LEU A 15 -11.34 1.71 17.69
CA LEU A 15 -10.59 1.42 16.46
C LEU A 15 -9.66 2.57 16.03
N LEU A 16 -10.10 3.82 16.19
CA LEU A 16 -9.25 4.98 15.92
C LEU A 16 -8.11 5.04 16.93
N LEU A 17 -8.40 4.86 18.22
CA LEU A 17 -7.42 5.01 19.30
C LEU A 17 -6.38 3.88 19.35
N SER A 18 -6.79 2.64 19.06
CA SER A 18 -5.91 1.47 19.17
C SER A 18 -5.28 1.07 17.84
N ARG A 19 -5.92 1.39 16.70
CA ARG A 19 -5.46 0.94 15.37
C ARG A 19 -5.33 2.05 14.34
N GLY A 20 -5.69 3.29 14.67
CA GLY A 20 -5.66 4.41 13.73
C GLY A 20 -6.66 4.26 12.58
N LEU A 21 -7.75 3.53 12.79
CA LEU A 21 -8.71 3.22 11.73
C LEU A 21 -9.86 4.22 11.67
N ILE A 22 -10.13 4.67 10.45
CA ILE A 22 -11.25 5.53 10.09
C ILE A 22 -12.22 4.69 9.26
N ARG A 23 -13.51 4.81 9.58
CA ARG A 23 -14.57 4.17 8.78
C ARG A 23 -14.75 4.95 7.48
N VAL A 24 -14.66 4.24 6.35
CA VAL A 24 -14.91 4.78 5.01
C VAL A 24 -16.11 4.03 4.43
N GLY A 25 -17.16 4.75 4.06
CA GLY A 25 -18.34 4.20 3.40
C GLY A 25 -18.32 4.49 1.91
N ILE A 26 -18.42 3.47 1.06
CA ILE A 26 -18.41 3.63 -0.40
C ILE A 26 -19.59 2.85 -0.98
N ALA A 27 -20.35 3.49 -1.86
CA ALA A 27 -21.43 2.83 -2.58
C ALA A 27 -20.87 1.76 -3.54
N VAL A 28 -21.52 0.60 -3.61
CA VAL A 28 -21.23 -0.41 -4.62
C VAL A 28 -21.57 0.17 -5.99
N PRO A 29 -20.66 0.13 -6.98
CA PRO A 29 -20.96 0.62 -8.32
C PRO A 29 -22.19 -0.06 -8.91
N ALA A 30 -23.11 0.71 -9.50
CA ALA A 30 -24.36 0.17 -10.06
C ALA A 30 -24.11 -0.86 -11.17
N ASN A 31 -22.99 -0.70 -11.90
CA ASN A 31 -22.53 -1.58 -12.96
C ASN A 31 -21.55 -2.66 -12.47
N ALA A 32 -21.45 -2.91 -11.16
CA ALA A 32 -20.56 -3.93 -10.64
C ALA A 32 -20.90 -5.33 -11.21
N ASP A 33 -19.90 -6.03 -11.70
CA ASP A 33 -19.99 -7.42 -12.19
C ASP A 33 -19.98 -8.45 -11.03
N TYR A 34 -20.13 -7.97 -9.80
CA TYR A 34 -20.33 -8.75 -8.60
C TYR A 34 -21.59 -8.31 -7.85
N GLN A 35 -22.04 -9.17 -6.95
CA GLN A 35 -23.07 -8.86 -5.97
C GLN A 35 -22.51 -9.08 -4.56
N VAL A 36 -22.80 -8.15 -3.66
CA VAL A 36 -22.55 -8.33 -2.23
C VAL A 36 -23.62 -9.26 -1.67
N ILE A 37 -23.19 -10.44 -1.21
CA ILE A 37 -24.08 -11.49 -0.71
C ILE A 37 -24.33 -11.33 0.79
N SER A 38 -23.28 -10.96 1.53
CA SER A 38 -23.42 -10.72 2.96
C SER A 38 -22.36 -9.73 3.46
N VAL A 39 -22.75 -8.95 4.46
CA VAL A 39 -21.86 -8.09 5.23
C VAL A 39 -22.12 -8.36 6.70
N TYR A 40 -21.13 -8.90 7.40
CA TYR A 40 -21.13 -8.96 8.84
C TYR A 40 -20.20 -7.87 9.37
N ASN A 41 -20.77 -6.87 10.02
CA ASN A 41 -20.06 -5.78 10.65
C ASN A 41 -20.55 -5.65 12.09
N ARG A 42 -19.66 -5.96 13.04
CA ARG A 42 -19.93 -5.93 14.48
C ARG A 42 -20.35 -4.55 15.03
N TYR A 43 -20.18 -3.48 14.25
CA TYR A 43 -20.58 -2.12 14.59
C TYR A 43 -21.94 -1.71 13.98
N GLY A 44 -22.66 -2.65 13.35
CA GLY A 44 -24.01 -2.46 12.82
C GLY A 44 -24.07 -1.91 11.39
N CYS A 45 -22.94 -1.71 10.71
CA CYS A 45 -22.88 -1.23 9.33
C CYS A 45 -22.95 -2.39 8.32
N ASN A 46 -24.06 -3.14 8.32
CA ASN A 46 -24.27 -4.36 7.51
C ASN A 46 -24.89 -4.10 6.13
N ALA A 47 -24.87 -2.85 5.66
CA ALA A 47 -25.45 -2.48 4.37
C ALA A 47 -24.70 -3.16 3.21
N THR A 48 -25.43 -3.58 2.18
CA THR A 48 -24.88 -4.28 1.01
C THR A 48 -24.74 -3.38 -0.22
N ASP A 49 -25.33 -2.20 -0.19
CA ASP A 49 -25.28 -1.15 -1.22
C ASP A 49 -24.24 -0.07 -0.91
N VAL A 50 -23.92 0.15 0.38
CA VAL A 50 -22.81 1.01 0.84
C VAL A 50 -21.93 0.24 1.81
N ILE A 51 -20.72 -0.08 1.39
CA ILE A 51 -19.78 -0.90 2.16
C ILE A 51 -18.95 -0.02 3.09
N SER A 52 -19.04 -0.32 4.39
CA SER A 52 -18.24 0.33 5.42
C SER A 52 -16.98 -0.47 5.71
N MET A 53 -15.85 0.01 5.21
CA MET A 53 -14.50 -0.50 5.47
C MET A 53 -13.78 0.37 6.51
N TYR A 54 -12.68 -0.13 7.05
CA TYR A 54 -11.91 0.56 8.09
C TYR A 54 -10.46 0.65 7.67
N ARG A 55 -10.01 1.88 7.38
CA ARG A 55 -8.68 2.13 6.82
C ARG A 55 -7.89 3.10 7.68
N ARG A 56 -6.58 2.89 7.73
CA ARG A 56 -5.62 3.86 8.25
C ARG A 56 -5.45 5.00 7.25
N PRO A 57 -5.08 6.20 7.70
CA PRO A 57 -4.68 7.26 6.79
C PRO A 57 -3.36 6.88 6.07
N LEU A 58 -3.25 7.27 4.81
CA LEU A 58 -1.98 7.26 4.10
C LEU A 58 -1.13 8.48 4.51
N PRO A 59 0.21 8.42 4.36
CA PRO A 59 1.07 9.56 4.60
C PRO A 59 0.76 10.72 3.66
N THR A 60 0.80 11.94 4.17
CA THR A 60 0.58 13.20 3.41
C THR A 60 1.90 13.86 3.02
N THR A 61 2.95 13.05 2.84
CA THR A 61 4.32 13.48 2.49
C THR A 61 4.87 12.50 1.48
N ASN A 62 5.94 12.89 0.77
CA ASN A 62 6.55 12.09 -0.29
C ASN A 62 5.60 11.84 -1.47
N LEU A 63 4.57 12.68 -1.62
CA LEU A 63 3.50 12.52 -2.60
C LEU A 63 3.97 12.55 -4.08
N PRO A 64 5.07 13.23 -4.47
CA PRO A 64 5.61 13.13 -5.82
C PRO A 64 5.98 11.71 -6.26
N PHE A 65 6.13 10.75 -5.34
CA PHE A 65 6.46 9.36 -5.71
C PHE A 65 5.23 8.46 -5.87
N LEU A 66 4.02 9.02 -5.84
CA LEU A 66 2.80 8.25 -5.99
C LEU A 66 2.51 7.90 -7.45
N SER A 67 2.06 6.66 -7.65
CA SER A 67 1.52 6.14 -8.90
C SER A 67 -0.01 5.99 -8.86
N ALA A 68 -0.63 6.18 -7.69
CA ALA A 68 -2.06 6.29 -7.48
C ALA A 68 -2.34 6.98 -6.14
N VAL A 69 -3.43 7.75 -6.05
CA VAL A 69 -3.86 8.44 -4.84
C VAL A 69 -4.99 7.65 -4.15
N MET A 70 -4.91 7.51 -2.82
CA MET A 70 -5.72 6.62 -1.95
C MET A 70 -5.43 5.12 -2.09
N PHE A 71 -5.76 4.33 -1.05
CA PHE A 71 -5.48 2.88 -1.01
C PHE A 71 -6.08 2.11 -2.19
N ASP A 72 -7.29 2.44 -2.61
CA ASP A 72 -7.99 1.81 -3.73
C ASP A 72 -7.86 2.58 -5.05
N GLY A 73 -7.00 3.61 -5.10
CA GLY A 73 -6.80 4.42 -6.30
C GLY A 73 -8.01 5.26 -6.69
N ARG A 74 -8.96 5.49 -5.77
CA ARG A 74 -10.21 6.22 -6.07
C ARG A 74 -9.96 7.62 -6.63
N GLU A 75 -8.86 8.25 -6.28
CA GLU A 75 -8.51 9.61 -6.72
C GLU A 75 -7.74 9.60 -8.05
N SER A 76 -7.46 8.41 -8.60
CA SER A 76 -6.72 8.19 -9.85
C SER A 76 -7.50 7.29 -10.80
N SER A 77 -8.80 7.52 -10.93
CA SER A 77 -9.73 6.67 -11.68
C SER A 77 -10.74 7.48 -12.48
N SER A 78 -10.96 7.08 -13.74
CA SER A 78 -12.03 7.68 -14.55
C SER A 78 -13.42 7.43 -13.98
N ALA A 79 -13.59 6.38 -13.17
CA ALA A 79 -14.85 6.07 -12.49
C ALA A 79 -15.26 7.16 -11.46
N THR A 80 -14.31 7.96 -11.00
CA THR A 80 -14.50 9.05 -10.03
C THR A 80 -14.23 10.43 -10.64
N GLY A 81 -14.07 10.52 -11.97
CA GLY A 81 -13.83 11.79 -12.66
C GLY A 81 -12.36 12.24 -12.67
N THR A 82 -11.42 11.40 -12.24
CA THR A 82 -9.97 11.64 -12.28
C THR A 82 -9.29 10.75 -13.31
N ASN A 83 -7.96 10.77 -13.42
CA ASN A 83 -7.24 10.01 -14.44
C ASN A 83 -6.29 9.00 -13.82
N LYS A 84 -6.18 7.81 -14.43
CA LYS A 84 -5.09 6.90 -14.08
C LYS A 84 -3.74 7.58 -14.34
N ILE A 85 -2.87 7.57 -13.35
CA ILE A 85 -1.52 8.12 -13.47
C ILE A 85 -0.66 7.17 -14.31
N VAL A 86 -0.18 7.64 -15.44
CA VAL A 86 0.69 6.91 -16.38
C VAL A 86 1.85 7.81 -16.79
N TYR A 87 2.90 7.24 -17.38
CA TYR A 87 4.10 7.98 -17.75
C TYR A 87 3.82 9.27 -18.54
N ASN A 88 2.96 9.20 -19.57
CA ASN A 88 2.69 10.34 -20.46
C ASN A 88 1.90 11.50 -19.82
N ASN A 89 1.23 11.28 -18.70
CA ASN A 89 0.42 12.31 -18.03
C ASN A 89 0.98 12.70 -16.66
N TYR A 90 2.08 12.10 -16.22
CA TYR A 90 2.77 12.44 -14.98
C TYR A 90 3.68 13.68 -15.18
N PRO A 91 3.72 14.66 -14.25
CA PRO A 91 3.01 14.72 -12.97
C PRO A 91 1.61 15.35 -13.05
N THR A 92 1.16 15.82 -14.23
CA THR A 92 -0.12 16.56 -14.38
C THR A 92 -1.31 15.82 -13.77
N SER A 93 -1.43 14.50 -14.01
CA SER A 93 -2.48 13.66 -13.42
C SER A 93 -2.37 13.56 -11.90
N LEU A 94 -1.16 13.34 -11.36
CA LEU A 94 -0.94 13.35 -9.91
C LEU A 94 -1.42 14.67 -9.28
N LEU A 95 -1.09 15.82 -9.89
CA LEU A 95 -1.50 17.12 -9.37
C LEU A 95 -3.02 17.31 -9.42
N SER A 96 -3.69 16.87 -10.49
CA SER A 96 -5.15 16.93 -10.57
C SER A 96 -5.83 15.98 -9.58
N ASP A 97 -5.27 14.80 -9.39
CA ASP A 97 -5.79 13.76 -8.49
C ASP A 97 -5.68 14.22 -7.03
N LEU A 98 -4.57 14.87 -6.66
CA LEU A 98 -4.39 15.48 -5.34
C LEU A 98 -5.33 16.68 -5.11
N ALA A 99 -5.53 17.52 -6.14
CA ALA A 99 -6.51 18.61 -6.08
C ALA A 99 -7.93 18.06 -5.84
N HIS A 100 -8.32 17.02 -6.57
CA HIS A 100 -9.59 16.33 -6.39
C HIS A 100 -9.71 15.73 -4.98
N GLN A 101 -8.67 15.07 -4.47
CA GLN A 101 -8.64 14.53 -3.11
C GLN A 101 -8.86 15.62 -2.06
N SER A 102 -8.24 16.80 -2.23
CA SER A 102 -8.38 17.91 -1.28
C SER A 102 -9.84 18.41 -1.18
N LEU A 103 -10.56 18.40 -2.30
CA LEU A 103 -11.99 18.70 -2.35
C LEU A 103 -12.83 17.60 -1.72
N ASP A 104 -12.62 16.34 -2.12
CA ASP A 104 -13.38 15.19 -1.61
C ASP A 104 -13.22 15.04 -0.10
N ALA A 105 -11.99 15.16 0.42
CA ALA A 105 -11.73 15.12 1.85
C ALA A 105 -12.41 16.27 2.61
N THR A 106 -12.42 17.48 2.04
CA THR A 106 -13.05 18.65 2.68
C THR A 106 -14.57 18.50 2.73
N VAL A 107 -15.20 18.09 1.63
CA VAL A 107 -16.65 17.98 1.54
C VAL A 107 -17.16 16.73 2.27
N GLY A 108 -16.52 15.58 2.04
CA GLY A 108 -16.91 14.30 2.60
C GLY A 108 -16.55 14.15 4.07
N HIS A 109 -15.25 14.22 4.40
CA HIS A 109 -14.77 13.93 5.76
C HIS A 109 -14.96 15.10 6.73
N ALA A 110 -14.62 16.31 6.32
CA ALA A 110 -14.81 17.50 7.15
C ALA A 110 -16.25 18.04 7.11
N GLN A 111 -17.15 17.39 6.36
CA GLN A 111 -18.55 17.79 6.17
C GLN A 111 -18.70 19.23 5.67
N GLY A 112 -17.79 19.65 4.77
CA GLY A 112 -17.84 20.95 4.15
C GLY A 112 -19.12 21.14 3.32
N ASN A 113 -19.55 22.39 3.16
CA ASN A 113 -20.77 22.75 2.42
C ASN A 113 -20.63 22.66 0.89
N GLY A 114 -19.51 22.15 0.37
CA GLY A 114 -19.23 22.06 -1.07
C GLY A 114 -18.75 23.35 -1.75
N THR A 115 -18.56 24.45 -1.02
CA THR A 115 -18.13 25.73 -1.63
C THR A 115 -16.61 25.94 -1.57
N ARG A 116 -15.88 25.10 -0.85
CA ARG A 116 -14.42 25.16 -0.62
C ARG A 116 -13.83 23.76 -0.62
N PRO A 117 -12.54 23.61 -0.96
CA PRO A 117 -11.62 24.64 -1.48
C PRO A 117 -11.95 25.10 -2.91
N THR A 118 -11.68 26.37 -3.24
CA THR A 118 -11.71 26.86 -4.64
C THR A 118 -10.54 26.28 -5.44
N PRO A 119 -10.56 26.32 -6.78
CA PRO A 119 -9.43 25.85 -7.58
C PRO A 119 -8.07 26.46 -7.19
N GLU A 120 -8.05 27.74 -6.80
CA GLU A 120 -6.82 28.40 -6.33
C GLU A 120 -6.36 27.85 -4.98
N GLU A 121 -7.28 27.56 -4.06
CA GLU A 121 -6.95 26.94 -2.77
C GLU A 121 -6.51 25.49 -2.94
N GLN A 122 -7.13 24.74 -3.86
CA GLN A 122 -6.68 23.40 -4.23
C GLN A 122 -5.25 23.44 -4.76
N GLN A 123 -4.93 24.38 -5.66
CA GLN A 123 -3.56 24.54 -6.14
C GLN A 123 -2.58 24.87 -5.01
N GLN A 124 -2.95 25.75 -4.06
CA GLN A 124 -2.11 26.06 -2.90
C GLN A 124 -1.88 24.84 -1.99
N ILE A 125 -2.91 24.00 -1.79
CA ILE A 125 -2.81 22.75 -1.03
C ILE A 125 -1.84 21.80 -1.74
N VAL A 126 -2.04 21.57 -3.04
CA VAL A 126 -1.20 20.67 -3.86
C VAL A 126 0.26 21.17 -3.90
N ASP A 127 0.47 22.47 -4.08
CA ASP A 127 1.81 23.08 -4.09
C ASP A 127 2.54 22.93 -2.76
N PHE A 128 1.79 22.89 -1.64
CA PHE A 128 2.35 22.67 -0.32
C PHE A 128 2.69 21.20 -0.10
N GLU A 129 1.72 20.29 -0.29
CA GLU A 129 1.89 18.88 0.04
C GLU A 129 2.87 18.14 -0.89
N THR A 130 3.02 18.58 -2.14
CA THR A 130 4.03 18.04 -3.07
C THR A 130 5.46 18.46 -2.73
N LYS A 131 5.65 19.39 -1.77
CA LYS A 131 6.96 19.83 -1.28
C LYS A 131 7.31 19.25 0.10
N LEU A 132 6.45 18.41 0.67
CA LEU A 132 6.70 17.78 1.96
C LEU A 132 7.42 16.44 1.79
N PHE A 133 8.62 16.34 2.37
CA PHE A 133 9.40 15.11 2.40
C PHE A 133 9.61 14.65 3.84
N THR A 134 9.53 13.35 4.08
CA THR A 134 9.70 12.76 5.42
C THR A 134 10.41 11.42 5.32
N ALA A 135 11.42 11.25 6.15
CA ALA A 135 12.15 10.01 6.37
C ALA A 135 12.61 9.94 7.83
N GLN A 136 12.96 8.76 8.31
CA GLN A 136 13.51 8.62 9.66
C GLN A 136 14.92 9.23 9.70
N ILE A 137 15.21 10.03 10.72
CA ILE A 137 16.51 10.73 10.86
C ILE A 137 17.41 10.15 11.95
N HIS A 138 16.83 9.40 12.88
CA HIS A 138 17.53 8.87 14.05
C HIS A 138 16.94 7.53 14.46
N ASP A 139 17.80 6.56 14.74
CA ASP A 139 17.47 5.31 15.42
C ASP A 139 18.13 5.28 16.81
N ARG A 140 17.45 4.69 17.79
CA ARG A 140 17.91 4.70 19.18
C ARG A 140 19.26 3.96 19.36
N SER A 141 19.50 2.93 18.56
CA SER A 141 20.69 2.08 18.67
C SER A 141 21.76 2.44 17.63
N ALA A 142 21.35 2.81 16.42
CA ALA A 142 22.27 3.14 15.32
C ALA A 142 22.62 4.63 15.20
N GLY A 143 22.01 5.49 16.02
CA GLY A 143 22.27 6.93 16.04
C GLY A 143 21.66 7.67 14.85
N ASN A 144 22.38 8.65 14.33
CA ASN A 144 21.95 9.45 13.18
C ASN A 144 21.96 8.60 11.89
N LEU A 145 20.83 8.58 11.17
CA LEU A 145 20.61 7.76 9.97
C LEU A 145 21.10 8.42 8.67
N TYR A 146 21.63 9.64 8.73
CA TYR A 146 22.17 10.34 7.57
C TYR A 146 23.59 10.89 7.77
N ASP A 147 24.30 10.34 8.76
CA ASP A 147 25.74 10.58 8.99
C ASP A 147 26.58 9.42 8.44
N ASP A 148 27.92 9.58 8.43
CA ASP A 148 28.87 8.53 8.03
C ASP A 148 28.59 7.91 6.64
N GLY A 149 28.11 8.75 5.72
CA GLY A 149 27.79 8.37 4.34
C GLY A 149 26.41 7.73 4.15
N ALA A 150 25.64 7.49 5.22
CA ALA A 150 24.27 7.00 5.13
C ALA A 150 23.31 8.06 4.56
N LYS A 151 22.19 7.60 3.97
CA LYS A 151 21.23 8.44 3.24
C LYS A 151 19.79 8.31 3.76
N GLY A 152 19.62 7.91 5.01
CA GLY A 152 18.32 7.68 5.66
C GLY A 152 17.44 8.93 5.78
N GLY A 153 18.03 10.12 5.90
CA GLY A 153 17.30 11.38 6.08
C GLY A 153 16.53 11.86 4.83
N PRO A 154 15.67 12.88 4.98
CA PRO A 154 14.75 13.33 3.93
C PRO A 154 15.42 14.12 2.80
N THR A 155 16.63 14.64 2.99
CA THR A 155 17.31 15.51 2.01
C THR A 155 17.48 14.84 0.65
N GLY A 156 17.84 13.55 0.62
CA GLY A 156 17.96 12.81 -0.65
C GLY A 156 16.63 12.70 -1.41
N MET A 157 15.50 12.76 -0.71
CA MET A 157 14.18 12.63 -1.31
C MET A 157 13.78 13.88 -2.10
N SER A 158 14.20 15.08 -1.69
CA SER A 158 13.81 16.31 -2.40
C SER A 158 14.39 16.42 -3.81
N THR A 159 15.39 15.62 -4.14
CA THR A 159 16.06 15.58 -5.45
C THR A 159 16.03 14.19 -6.09
N GLN A 160 15.32 13.23 -5.50
CA GLN A 160 15.23 11.86 -6.02
C GLN A 160 14.50 11.88 -7.37
N PRO A 161 15.13 11.42 -8.47
CA PRO A 161 14.45 11.31 -9.75
C PRO A 161 13.28 10.33 -9.66
N PHE A 162 12.18 10.67 -10.32
CA PHE A 162 11.02 9.81 -10.42
C PHE A 162 10.32 9.99 -11.77
N PHE A 163 9.90 8.87 -12.33
CA PHE A 163 8.94 8.77 -13.41
C PHE A 163 8.14 7.49 -13.21
N ILE A 164 6.91 7.46 -13.72
CA ILE A 164 6.11 6.24 -13.66
C ILE A 164 6.86 5.13 -14.40
N THR A 165 6.96 3.96 -13.77
CA THR A 165 7.76 2.77 -14.16
C THR A 165 9.27 2.83 -13.89
N ILE A 166 9.77 3.80 -13.11
CA ILE A 166 11.17 3.81 -12.71
C ILE A 166 11.53 2.54 -11.91
N ASN A 167 12.56 1.84 -12.36
CA ASN A 167 13.10 0.61 -11.79
C ASN A 167 12.07 -0.52 -11.62
N SER A 168 11.00 -0.54 -12.43
CA SER A 168 10.03 -1.64 -12.39
C SER A 168 10.68 -2.98 -12.73
N SER A 169 10.67 -3.92 -11.78
CA SER A 169 11.11 -5.28 -12.03
C SER A 169 10.16 -6.01 -12.97
N VAL A 170 8.87 -5.64 -12.99
CA VAL A 170 7.86 -6.27 -13.85
C VAL A 170 8.18 -5.98 -15.31
N HIS A 171 8.52 -4.72 -15.64
CA HIS A 171 8.99 -4.38 -16.98
C HIS A 171 10.24 -5.17 -17.38
N PHE A 172 11.22 -5.27 -16.47
CA PHE A 172 12.46 -6.01 -16.71
C PHE A 172 12.21 -7.50 -17.00
N LEU A 173 11.30 -8.14 -16.24
CA LEU A 173 10.94 -9.54 -16.41
C LEU A 173 10.01 -9.79 -17.61
N LEU A 174 9.13 -8.83 -17.92
CA LEU A 174 8.13 -8.91 -18.99
C LEU A 174 8.21 -7.65 -19.87
N PRO A 175 9.19 -7.58 -20.78
CA PRO A 175 9.35 -6.45 -21.69
C PRO A 175 8.07 -6.22 -22.51
N GLY A 176 7.47 -5.03 -22.37
CA GLY A 176 6.18 -4.68 -22.95
C GLY A 176 5.12 -4.31 -21.90
N PHE A 177 5.29 -4.79 -20.66
CA PHE A 177 4.52 -4.31 -19.51
C PHE A 177 5.16 -3.06 -18.91
N GLU A 178 4.37 -2.29 -18.15
CA GLU A 178 4.81 -1.10 -17.41
C GLU A 178 5.82 -0.26 -18.19
N GLN A 179 5.38 0.32 -19.31
CA GLN A 179 6.21 1.14 -20.18
C GLN A 179 6.32 2.59 -19.64
N PRO A 180 7.48 3.26 -19.82
CA PRO A 180 8.60 2.85 -20.68
C PRO A 180 9.66 1.96 -20.01
N GLY A 181 9.56 1.72 -18.70
CA GLY A 181 10.61 1.08 -17.91
C GLY A 181 11.89 1.93 -17.81
N GLY A 182 12.86 1.44 -17.04
CA GLY A 182 14.19 2.04 -16.97
C GLY A 182 14.59 2.55 -15.58
N LEU A 183 15.87 2.86 -15.39
CA LEU A 183 16.43 3.22 -14.07
C LEU A 183 16.95 4.66 -14.03
N VAL A 184 17.67 5.11 -15.07
CA VAL A 184 18.31 6.42 -15.10
C VAL A 184 17.51 7.39 -15.95
N THR A 185 17.14 6.95 -17.15
CA THR A 185 16.26 7.71 -18.05
C THR A 185 15.11 6.83 -18.51
N PRO A 186 13.91 7.40 -18.73
CA PRO A 186 12.76 6.63 -19.21
C PRO A 186 13.09 5.89 -20.51
N GLY A 187 12.79 4.60 -20.56
CA GLY A 187 13.02 3.74 -21.73
C GLY A 187 14.44 3.19 -21.87
N ASP A 188 15.34 3.44 -20.92
CA ASP A 188 16.69 2.86 -20.97
C ASP A 188 16.74 1.35 -20.72
N GLY A 189 15.61 0.73 -20.34
CA GLY A 189 15.45 -0.70 -20.08
C GLY A 189 16.29 -1.22 -18.91
N ARG A 190 16.96 -0.33 -18.15
CA ARG A 190 17.81 -0.71 -17.02
C ARG A 190 16.96 -1.00 -15.79
N PHE A 191 17.47 -1.91 -14.97
CA PHE A 191 16.87 -2.32 -13.71
C PHE A 191 17.99 -2.70 -12.73
N THR A 192 17.73 -2.47 -11.44
CA THR A 192 18.54 -2.99 -10.35
C THR A 192 17.64 -3.57 -9.25
N SER A 193 18.04 -4.73 -8.70
CA SER A 193 17.41 -5.29 -7.51
C SER A 193 17.66 -4.45 -6.26
N ASN A 194 18.64 -3.55 -6.28
CA ASN A 194 18.98 -2.68 -5.17
C ASN A 194 18.06 -1.47 -5.15
N ILE A 195 16.89 -1.63 -4.55
CA ILE A 195 15.89 -0.57 -4.39
C ILE A 195 16.42 0.50 -3.44
N PHE A 196 16.99 0.05 -2.33
CA PHE A 196 17.61 0.91 -1.32
C PHE A 196 19.12 0.71 -1.33
N ASN A 197 19.85 1.80 -1.11
CA ASN A 197 21.29 1.86 -0.94
C ASN A 197 21.63 2.89 0.14
N LEU A 198 20.75 3.00 1.14
CA LEU A 198 20.80 4.05 2.15
C LEU A 198 21.91 3.78 3.15
N TYR A 199 22.25 2.51 3.37
CA TYR A 199 23.17 2.06 4.41
C TYR A 199 24.31 1.17 3.89
N ASP A 200 24.54 1.14 2.57
CA ASP A 200 25.68 0.45 1.93
C ASP A 200 27.03 0.78 2.61
N THR A 201 27.23 2.02 3.08
CA THR A 201 28.47 2.44 3.76
C THR A 201 28.65 1.81 5.14
N TRP A 202 27.56 1.44 5.81
CA TRP A 202 27.60 0.79 7.13
C TRP A 202 27.91 -0.70 7.05
N ALA A 203 27.70 -1.33 5.89
CA ALA A 203 28.14 -2.70 5.65
C ALA A 203 29.68 -2.86 5.70
N LEU A 204 30.41 -1.76 5.54
CA LEU A 204 31.87 -1.75 5.38
C LEU A 204 32.65 -1.33 6.65
N ASN A 205 31.98 -0.77 7.66
CA ASN A 205 32.61 -0.22 8.85
C ASN A 205 32.29 -1.05 10.09
N THR A 206 33.33 -1.62 10.73
CA THR A 206 33.19 -2.55 11.88
C THR A 206 33.72 -1.99 13.20
N GLU A 207 34.12 -0.72 13.25
CA GLU A 207 34.84 -0.13 14.39
C GLU A 207 34.08 1.06 15.03
N ASP A 208 32.92 0.83 15.65
CA ASP A 208 32.32 1.75 16.63
C ASP A 208 31.33 1.04 17.60
N ASP A 209 30.90 1.72 18.68
CA ASP A 209 29.93 1.20 19.68
C ASP A 209 28.51 0.97 19.11
N GLN A 210 28.18 1.55 17.95
CA GLN A 210 26.91 1.44 17.23
C GLN A 210 26.96 0.40 16.09
N SER A 211 28.13 -0.19 15.83
CA SER A 211 28.44 -1.00 14.65
C SER A 211 27.53 -2.20 14.52
N ALA A 212 27.15 -2.83 15.63
CA ALA A 212 26.20 -3.95 15.61
C ALA A 212 24.81 -3.56 15.10
N ALA A 213 24.29 -2.40 15.52
CA ALA A 213 22.98 -1.92 15.07
C ALA A 213 23.02 -1.47 13.61
N ARG A 214 24.06 -0.71 13.23
CA ARG A 214 24.29 -0.27 11.85
C ARG A 214 24.50 -1.45 10.90
N SER A 215 25.22 -2.48 11.33
CA SER A 215 25.40 -3.74 10.59
C SER A 215 24.08 -4.51 10.44
N SER A 216 23.27 -4.60 11.49
CA SER A 216 21.92 -5.20 11.41
C SER A 216 21.03 -4.48 10.40
N ILE A 217 21.05 -3.15 10.38
CA ILE A 217 20.33 -2.32 9.40
C ILE A 217 20.83 -2.57 7.98
N ALA A 218 22.15 -2.58 7.76
CA ALA A 218 22.73 -2.83 6.45
C ALA A 218 22.41 -4.25 5.93
N HIS A 219 22.45 -5.26 6.80
CA HIS A 219 22.01 -6.61 6.46
C HIS A 219 20.50 -6.67 6.13
N GLY A 220 19.67 -5.92 6.87
CA GLY A 220 18.24 -5.81 6.57
C GLY A 220 17.96 -5.15 5.22
N GLU A 221 18.73 -4.12 4.85
CA GLU A 221 18.68 -3.49 3.52
C GLU A 221 19.04 -4.51 2.41
N GLN A 222 20.12 -5.26 2.61
CA GLN A 222 20.53 -6.31 1.69
C GLN A 222 19.46 -7.39 1.53
N LEU A 223 18.87 -7.87 2.63
CA LEU A 223 17.78 -8.83 2.61
C LEU A 223 16.58 -8.26 1.85
N PHE A 224 16.18 -7.02 2.12
CA PHE A 224 15.07 -6.38 1.41
C PHE A 224 15.29 -6.36 -0.10
N ASN A 225 16.50 -6.02 -0.55
CA ASN A 225 16.84 -5.94 -1.96
C ASN A 225 16.92 -7.31 -2.65
N THR A 226 17.40 -8.35 -1.95
CA THR A 226 17.87 -9.59 -2.60
C THR A 226 17.10 -10.85 -2.24
N LEU A 227 16.34 -10.85 -1.12
CA LEU A 227 15.59 -12.01 -0.67
C LEU A 227 14.63 -12.49 -1.76
N GLN A 228 14.80 -13.74 -2.15
CA GLN A 228 14.00 -14.38 -3.18
C GLN A 228 12.64 -14.79 -2.61
N ILE A 229 11.58 -14.32 -3.25
CA ILE A 229 10.19 -14.56 -2.84
C ILE A 229 9.47 -15.33 -3.96
N PRO A 230 8.94 -16.54 -3.69
CA PRO A 230 8.06 -17.24 -4.62
C PRO A 230 6.64 -16.64 -4.58
N ILE A 231 6.44 -15.52 -5.26
CA ILE A 231 5.19 -14.75 -5.23
C ILE A 231 4.08 -15.55 -5.90
N SER A 232 3.12 -16.02 -5.10
CA SER A 232 1.98 -16.82 -5.54
C SER A 232 0.69 -16.38 -4.83
N GLY A 233 -0.44 -16.58 -5.51
CA GLY A 233 -1.78 -16.23 -5.00
C GLY A 233 -1.96 -14.73 -4.74
N VAL A 234 -1.22 -13.86 -5.42
CA VAL A 234 -1.36 -12.40 -5.32
C VAL A 234 -2.20 -11.92 -6.49
N ALA A 235 -3.41 -11.46 -6.19
CA ALA A 235 -4.26 -10.88 -7.21
C ALA A 235 -3.62 -9.58 -7.72
N GLY A 236 -3.54 -9.42 -9.04
CA GLY A 236 -2.78 -8.34 -9.69
C GLY A 236 -1.38 -8.74 -10.16
N ILE A 237 -0.90 -9.92 -9.77
CA ILE A 237 0.35 -10.52 -10.29
C ILE A 237 0.05 -11.85 -10.96
N ASN A 238 -0.50 -12.79 -10.19
CA ASN A 238 -0.62 -14.19 -10.60
C ASN A 238 -1.83 -14.47 -11.50
N ASP A 239 -2.82 -13.58 -11.50
CA ASP A 239 -4.05 -13.73 -12.29
C ASP A 239 -3.79 -13.66 -13.80
N ASP A 240 -4.79 -14.04 -14.60
CA ASP A 240 -4.82 -13.73 -16.03
C ASP A 240 -4.84 -12.21 -16.27
N VAL A 241 -4.22 -11.75 -17.36
CA VAL A 241 -4.20 -10.33 -17.75
C VAL A 241 -5.60 -9.71 -17.88
N ALA A 242 -6.63 -10.47 -18.28
CA ALA A 242 -8.02 -10.03 -18.32
C ALA A 242 -8.60 -9.77 -16.92
N ALA A 243 -8.10 -10.47 -15.90
CA ALA A 243 -8.42 -10.26 -14.48
C ALA A 243 -7.45 -9.26 -13.79
N GLY A 244 -6.55 -8.65 -14.57
CA GLY A 244 -5.60 -7.64 -14.11
C GLY A 244 -4.28 -8.21 -13.59
N GLY A 245 -3.91 -9.45 -13.92
CA GLY A 245 -2.56 -9.97 -13.68
C GLY A 245 -1.59 -9.69 -14.82
N LEU A 246 -0.42 -10.33 -14.81
CA LEU A 246 0.69 -9.92 -15.68
C LEU A 246 0.68 -10.52 -17.08
N VAL A 247 0.12 -11.73 -17.30
CA VAL A 247 0.18 -12.38 -18.62
C VAL A 247 -1.11 -13.11 -18.95
N LYS A 248 -1.32 -13.39 -20.24
CA LYS A 248 -2.42 -14.26 -20.69
C LYS A 248 -2.22 -15.68 -20.15
N GLY A 249 -3.26 -16.25 -19.57
CA GLY A 249 -3.27 -17.52 -18.84
C GLY A 249 -2.88 -17.42 -17.36
N GLY A 250 -2.40 -16.24 -16.92
CA GLY A 250 -1.83 -16.05 -15.58
C GLY A 250 -0.49 -16.73 -15.36
N ILE A 251 0.13 -16.45 -14.21
CA ILE A 251 1.38 -17.10 -13.77
C ILE A 251 1.18 -17.71 -12.38
N PRO A 252 1.32 -19.04 -12.22
CA PRO A 252 1.12 -19.68 -10.91
C PRO A 252 2.05 -19.14 -9.81
N MET A 253 3.27 -18.79 -10.19
CA MET A 253 4.29 -18.23 -9.30
C MET A 253 5.22 -17.31 -10.09
N LEU A 254 5.57 -16.17 -9.50
CA LEU A 254 6.59 -15.24 -9.97
C LEU A 254 7.75 -15.23 -8.98
N GLN A 255 8.96 -15.56 -9.43
CA GLN A 255 10.15 -15.42 -8.60
C GLN A 255 10.57 -13.95 -8.57
N GLY A 256 10.45 -13.30 -7.40
CA GLY A 256 10.71 -11.86 -7.24
C GLY A 256 11.44 -11.55 -5.93
N THR A 257 11.46 -10.27 -5.55
CA THR A 257 11.97 -9.78 -4.26
C THR A 257 10.99 -8.77 -3.66
N CYS A 258 11.29 -8.17 -2.50
CA CYS A 258 10.50 -7.03 -2.00
C CYS A 258 10.41 -5.90 -3.04
N GLY A 259 11.48 -5.74 -3.83
CA GLY A 259 11.56 -4.79 -4.93
C GLY A 259 10.65 -5.07 -6.11
N THR A 260 9.97 -6.22 -6.16
CA THR A 260 8.91 -6.45 -7.16
C THR A 260 7.67 -5.60 -6.89
N CYS A 261 7.37 -5.32 -5.62
CA CYS A 261 6.23 -4.49 -5.24
C CYS A 261 6.66 -3.10 -4.74
N HIS A 262 7.85 -2.99 -4.16
CA HIS A 262 8.44 -1.75 -3.64
C HIS A 262 9.63 -1.36 -4.50
N ASP A 263 9.41 -0.97 -5.75
CA ASP A 263 10.45 -0.82 -6.78
C ASP A 263 11.02 0.61 -6.89
N THR A 264 10.33 1.62 -6.34
CA THR A 264 10.72 3.03 -6.47
C THR A 264 12.01 3.29 -5.69
N PRO A 265 13.14 3.61 -6.36
CA PRO A 265 14.45 3.67 -5.71
C PRO A 265 14.49 4.65 -4.55
N GLY A 266 15.00 4.21 -3.40
CA GLY A 266 15.13 5.03 -2.20
C GLY A 266 13.81 5.47 -1.57
N VAL A 267 12.65 5.00 -2.04
CA VAL A 267 11.31 5.40 -1.53
C VAL A 267 10.46 4.21 -1.13
N GLY A 268 10.51 3.12 -1.91
CA GLY A 268 9.76 1.90 -1.66
C GLY A 268 8.26 2.03 -1.92
N ASN A 269 7.83 2.89 -2.83
CA ASN A 269 6.49 2.77 -3.44
C ASN A 269 6.55 1.80 -4.63
N HIS A 270 5.39 1.49 -5.23
CA HIS A 270 5.34 0.92 -6.58
C HIS A 270 5.31 2.03 -7.64
N SER A 271 6.22 1.98 -8.60
CA SER A 271 6.46 3.01 -9.61
C SER A 271 5.39 3.04 -10.69
N PHE A 272 4.59 1.97 -10.80
CA PHE A 272 3.43 1.86 -11.67
C PHE A 272 2.13 1.77 -10.84
N PRO A 273 0.96 2.19 -11.36
CA PRO A 273 -0.34 1.95 -10.72
C PRO A 273 -0.73 0.46 -10.72
N THR A 274 -0.17 -0.29 -9.78
CA THR A 274 -0.42 -1.73 -9.61
C THR A 274 -1.06 -2.00 -8.24
N PRO A 275 -2.40 -1.97 -8.14
CA PRO A 275 -3.09 -2.40 -6.94
C PRO A 275 -3.04 -3.92 -6.82
N LEU A 276 -2.69 -4.41 -5.64
CA LEU A 276 -2.42 -5.81 -5.37
C LEU A 276 -3.28 -6.30 -4.20
N ASN A 277 -3.68 -7.57 -4.24
CA ASN A 277 -4.19 -8.25 -3.06
C ASN A 277 -3.18 -9.29 -2.58
N ILE A 278 -2.46 -8.95 -1.51
CA ILE A 278 -1.50 -9.86 -0.85
C ILE A 278 -2.14 -10.64 0.31
N GLY A 279 -3.43 -10.45 0.58
CA GLY A 279 -4.16 -11.15 1.64
C GLY A 279 -4.17 -10.45 3.01
N THR A 280 -3.86 -9.15 3.07
CA THR A 280 -3.92 -8.39 4.35
C THR A 280 -5.33 -8.21 4.88
N ALA A 281 -6.33 -8.20 3.99
CA ALA A 281 -7.76 -8.09 4.30
C ALA A 281 -8.50 -9.43 4.17
N ASP A 282 -7.85 -10.50 3.72
CA ASP A 282 -8.53 -11.73 3.38
C ASP A 282 -8.47 -12.70 4.56
N PRO A 283 -9.62 -13.10 5.13
CA PRO A 283 -9.65 -14.07 6.21
C PRO A 283 -9.04 -15.42 5.79
N SER A 284 -8.28 -16.03 6.69
CA SER A 284 -7.70 -17.36 6.47
C SER A 284 -8.80 -18.42 6.36
N PRO A 285 -8.73 -19.36 5.38
CA PRO A 285 -9.77 -20.38 5.19
C PRO A 285 -10.09 -21.23 6.43
N GLY A 286 -9.10 -21.50 7.29
CA GLY A 286 -9.25 -22.28 8.52
C GLY A 286 -9.53 -21.46 9.78
N ASN A 287 -9.38 -20.14 9.74
CA ASN A 287 -9.65 -19.26 10.88
C ASN A 287 -9.97 -17.85 10.38
N ARG A 288 -11.26 -17.50 10.33
CA ARG A 288 -11.71 -16.20 9.81
C ARG A 288 -11.35 -15.02 10.71
N SER A 289 -10.87 -15.26 11.94
CA SER A 289 -10.43 -14.19 12.84
C SER A 289 -9.04 -13.64 12.47
N VAL A 290 -8.29 -14.32 11.61
CA VAL A 290 -6.96 -13.88 11.16
C VAL A 290 -6.89 -13.79 9.64
N ASN A 291 -6.03 -12.92 9.11
CA ASN A 291 -5.81 -12.78 7.67
C ASN A 291 -4.86 -13.87 7.11
N LEU A 292 -4.53 -13.84 5.81
CA LEU A 292 -3.67 -14.85 5.18
C LEU A 292 -2.22 -14.91 5.71
N GLY A 293 -1.76 -13.90 6.45
CA GLY A 293 -0.47 -13.93 7.14
C GLY A 293 -0.60 -14.09 8.66
N GLY A 294 -1.77 -14.51 9.16
CA GLY A 294 -1.98 -14.86 10.56
C GLY A 294 -2.24 -13.69 11.52
N LEU A 295 -2.45 -12.47 11.02
CA LEU A 295 -2.75 -11.30 11.87
C LEU A 295 -4.24 -11.20 12.18
N ASP A 296 -4.59 -10.83 13.42
CA ASP A 296 -5.97 -10.61 13.85
C ASP A 296 -6.66 -9.57 12.96
N VAL A 297 -7.85 -9.93 12.49
CA VAL A 297 -8.78 -9.07 11.73
C VAL A 297 -10.22 -9.20 12.23
N SER A 298 -10.44 -9.86 13.37
CA SER A 298 -11.78 -10.10 13.95
C SER A 298 -12.52 -8.82 14.38
N TYR A 299 -11.81 -7.69 14.41
CA TYR A 299 -12.36 -6.36 14.68
C TYR A 299 -12.85 -5.64 13.42
N LEU A 300 -12.64 -6.21 12.22
CA LEU A 300 -13.04 -5.68 10.92
C LEU A 300 -14.34 -6.35 10.44
N PRO A 301 -15.05 -5.75 9.46
CA PRO A 301 -16.19 -6.42 8.82
C PRO A 301 -15.74 -7.64 8.01
N GLU A 302 -16.64 -8.62 7.85
CA GLU A 302 -16.50 -9.72 6.91
C GLU A 302 -17.50 -9.50 5.76
N ILE A 303 -16.99 -9.31 4.55
CA ILE A 303 -17.78 -8.99 3.37
C ILE A 303 -17.61 -10.11 2.35
N THR A 304 -18.71 -10.77 2.00
CA THR A 304 -18.72 -11.80 0.95
C THR A 304 -19.39 -11.24 -0.31
N VAL A 305 -18.66 -11.32 -1.43
CA VAL A 305 -19.15 -10.96 -2.76
C VAL A 305 -19.06 -12.17 -3.67
N CYS A 306 -19.99 -12.30 -4.62
CA CYS A 306 -19.93 -13.32 -5.66
C CYS A 306 -20.03 -12.68 -7.03
N ARG A 307 -19.29 -13.21 -8.00
CA ARG A 307 -19.34 -12.75 -9.39
C ARG A 307 -20.75 -12.95 -9.94
N LYS A 308 -21.24 -11.99 -10.72
CA LYS A 308 -22.49 -12.14 -11.48
C LYS A 308 -22.23 -12.89 -12.79
N ASP A 309 -23.16 -13.75 -13.14
CA ASP A 309 -23.19 -14.33 -14.48
C ASP A 309 -23.59 -13.25 -15.50
N ALA A 310 -22.84 -13.13 -16.59
CA ALA A 310 -23.03 -12.07 -17.58
C ALA A 310 -24.35 -12.19 -18.36
N GLY A 311 -24.92 -13.40 -18.48
CA GLY A 311 -26.17 -13.64 -19.20
C GLY A 311 -27.42 -13.37 -18.35
N THR A 312 -27.37 -13.74 -17.07
CA THR A 312 -28.52 -13.67 -16.16
C THR A 312 -28.48 -12.49 -15.20
N GLY A 313 -27.29 -11.92 -14.94
CA GLY A 313 -27.07 -10.89 -13.93
C GLY A 313 -27.15 -11.40 -12.48
N LEU A 314 -27.36 -12.70 -12.28
CA LEU A 314 -27.49 -13.33 -10.97
C LEU A 314 -26.12 -13.72 -10.40
N PRO A 315 -25.95 -13.75 -9.07
CA PRO A 315 -24.69 -14.17 -8.45
C PRO A 315 -24.42 -15.65 -8.72
N THR A 316 -23.17 -15.95 -9.03
CA THR A 316 -22.63 -17.31 -9.19
C THR A 316 -22.10 -17.84 -7.85
N ASN A 317 -21.49 -19.03 -7.88
CA ASN A 317 -20.78 -19.59 -6.73
C ASN A 317 -19.30 -19.16 -6.66
N ASP A 318 -18.81 -18.36 -7.61
CA ASP A 318 -17.48 -17.76 -7.56
C ASP A 318 -17.50 -16.59 -6.58
N CYS A 319 -17.04 -16.82 -5.35
CA CYS A 319 -17.18 -15.88 -4.24
C CYS A 319 -15.84 -15.58 -3.56
N LYS A 320 -15.68 -14.34 -3.11
CA LYS A 320 -14.55 -13.85 -2.32
C LYS A 320 -15.06 -13.30 -1.01
N THR A 321 -14.35 -13.57 0.08
CA THR A 321 -14.62 -12.97 1.39
C THR A 321 -13.41 -12.16 1.83
N THR A 322 -13.63 -10.92 2.23
CA THR A 322 -12.57 -9.98 2.60
C THR A 322 -13.09 -8.94 3.59
N THR A 323 -12.20 -8.21 4.27
CA THR A 323 -12.55 -7.10 5.14
C THR A 323 -12.61 -5.76 4.42
N ASP A 324 -12.08 -5.69 3.20
CA ASP A 324 -12.00 -4.48 2.40
C ASP A 324 -12.04 -4.85 0.91
N LEU A 325 -13.04 -4.36 0.16
CA LEU A 325 -13.17 -4.67 -1.27
C LEU A 325 -12.14 -3.94 -2.15
N GLY A 326 -11.40 -2.97 -1.62
CA GLY A 326 -10.34 -2.28 -2.35
C GLY A 326 -10.85 -1.61 -3.63
N GLN A 327 -10.10 -1.78 -4.71
CA GLN A 327 -10.37 -1.20 -6.03
C GLN A 327 -11.72 -1.64 -6.63
N ALA A 328 -12.25 -2.81 -6.29
CA ALA A 328 -13.55 -3.27 -6.79
C ALA A 328 -14.72 -2.35 -6.41
N LEU A 329 -14.61 -1.57 -5.33
CA LEU A 329 -15.62 -0.56 -4.98
C LEU A 329 -15.52 0.70 -5.84
N ILE A 330 -14.47 0.85 -6.62
CA ILE A 330 -14.25 2.00 -7.50
C ILE A 330 -14.66 1.65 -8.93
N ASP A 331 -14.19 0.53 -9.46
CA ASP A 331 -14.43 0.15 -10.86
C ASP A 331 -15.51 -0.92 -11.06
N GLY A 332 -16.02 -1.50 -9.98
CA GLY A 332 -17.07 -2.50 -10.03
C GLY A 332 -16.60 -3.88 -10.50
N ARG A 333 -15.29 -4.16 -10.56
CA ARG A 333 -14.77 -5.46 -11.08
C ARG A 333 -14.53 -6.46 -9.95
N PHE A 334 -15.08 -7.66 -10.07
CA PHE A 334 -14.94 -8.77 -9.13
C PHE A 334 -13.50 -9.24 -9.02
N ASP A 335 -12.76 -9.19 -10.13
CA ASP A 335 -11.35 -9.55 -10.17
C ASP A 335 -10.48 -8.55 -9.41
N HIS A 336 -11.01 -7.40 -9.02
CA HIS A 336 -10.31 -6.36 -8.26
C HIS A 336 -10.62 -6.35 -6.77
N VAL A 337 -11.41 -7.30 -6.30
CA VAL A 337 -11.77 -7.43 -4.88
C VAL A 337 -10.51 -7.60 -4.04
N GLY A 338 -10.34 -6.70 -3.06
CA GLY A 338 -9.21 -6.67 -2.14
C GLY A 338 -7.92 -6.07 -2.69
N LYS A 339 -7.89 -5.65 -3.97
CA LYS A 339 -6.70 -5.01 -4.56
C LYS A 339 -6.56 -3.58 -4.03
N ILE A 340 -5.39 -3.27 -3.49
CA ILE A 340 -5.03 -1.93 -3.00
C ILE A 340 -3.58 -1.59 -3.37
N LYS A 341 -3.23 -0.31 -3.43
CA LYS A 341 -1.85 0.11 -3.65
C LYS A 341 -0.98 -0.14 -2.41
N GLY A 342 0.31 -0.35 -2.65
CA GLY A 342 1.34 -0.30 -1.60
C GLY A 342 1.54 1.12 -1.04
N PRO A 343 1.94 1.27 0.24
CA PRO A 343 2.35 2.56 0.79
C PRO A 343 3.82 2.86 0.49
N ILE A 344 4.19 4.15 0.52
CA ILE A 344 5.59 4.60 0.57
C ILE A 344 6.22 4.14 1.90
N LEU A 345 7.43 3.58 1.84
CA LEU A 345 8.13 3.06 3.01
C LEU A 345 8.94 4.12 3.76
N ARG A 346 9.27 5.27 3.16
CA ARG A 346 9.95 6.36 3.87
C ARG A 346 9.06 6.97 4.96
N GLY A 347 9.57 7.10 6.18
CA GLY A 347 8.88 7.54 7.39
C GLY A 347 8.02 6.44 8.07
N LEU A 348 8.36 5.17 7.90
CA LEU A 348 7.54 4.02 8.31
C LEU A 348 7.46 3.85 9.83
N ALA A 349 8.54 4.07 10.57
CA ALA A 349 8.58 3.77 12.01
C ALA A 349 7.51 4.53 12.83
N GLY A 350 7.21 5.77 12.45
CA GLY A 350 6.19 6.60 13.09
C GLY A 350 4.73 6.22 12.76
N ARG A 351 4.51 5.14 11.99
CA ARG A 351 3.22 4.80 11.41
C ARG A 351 2.62 3.50 11.92
N ALA A 352 3.10 2.91 13.01
CA ALA A 352 2.40 1.78 13.62
C ALA A 352 0.95 2.16 14.01
N PRO A 353 -0.01 1.21 14.03
CA PRO A 353 0.06 -0.16 13.48
C PRO A 353 0.12 -0.19 11.94
N TYR A 354 0.69 -1.22 11.33
CA TYR A 354 0.93 -1.32 9.88
C TYR A 354 -0.23 -1.96 9.09
N PHE A 355 -0.10 -1.91 7.77
CA PHE A 355 -1.13 -2.19 6.76
C PHE A 355 -2.30 -1.21 6.75
N HIS A 356 -3.09 -1.23 5.67
CA HIS A 356 -4.26 -0.38 5.52
C HIS A 356 -5.29 -0.59 6.64
N ASN A 357 -5.32 -1.78 7.25
CA ASN A 357 -6.30 -2.16 8.26
C ASN A 357 -5.75 -2.25 9.69
N GLY A 358 -4.50 -1.80 9.93
CA GLY A 358 -3.92 -1.72 11.27
C GLY A 358 -3.75 -3.06 12.00
N SER A 359 -3.60 -4.15 11.24
CA SER A 359 -3.55 -5.52 11.78
C SER A 359 -2.19 -5.89 12.37
N ALA A 360 -1.10 -5.30 11.88
CA ALA A 360 0.24 -5.51 12.42
C ALA A 360 0.60 -4.41 13.43
N SER A 361 0.78 -4.72 14.71
CA SER A 361 1.08 -3.69 15.72
C SER A 361 2.53 -3.21 15.67
N THR A 362 3.43 -4.07 15.20
CA THR A 362 4.88 -3.82 15.14
C THR A 362 5.44 -4.14 13.76
N LEU A 363 6.66 -3.65 13.47
CA LEU A 363 7.38 -4.03 12.25
C LEU A 363 7.68 -5.53 12.22
N MET A 364 7.89 -6.15 13.39
CA MET A 364 8.07 -7.59 13.49
C MET A 364 6.79 -8.34 13.10
N ASP A 365 5.60 -7.85 13.47
CA ASP A 365 4.32 -8.42 13.01
C ASP A 365 4.18 -8.30 11.49
N ALA A 366 4.61 -7.17 10.90
CA ALA A 366 4.61 -7.00 9.45
C ALA A 366 5.58 -7.99 8.77
N VAL A 367 6.80 -8.15 9.27
CA VAL A 367 7.77 -9.15 8.74
C VAL A 367 7.22 -10.57 8.88
N ASN A 368 6.63 -10.91 10.03
CA ASN A 368 6.02 -12.23 10.25
C ASN A 368 4.80 -12.49 9.36
N PHE A 369 4.03 -11.45 9.00
CA PHE A 369 2.99 -11.58 7.99
C PHE A 369 3.58 -12.03 6.65
N TYR A 370 4.65 -11.38 6.17
CA TYR A 370 5.29 -11.76 4.90
C TYR A 370 5.94 -13.14 4.98
N GLU A 371 6.62 -13.47 6.09
CA GLU A 371 7.15 -14.82 6.36
C GLU A 371 6.06 -15.88 6.20
N THR A 372 4.92 -15.69 6.87
CA THR A 372 3.81 -16.65 6.85
C THR A 372 3.16 -16.70 5.47
N ARG A 373 2.87 -15.53 4.89
CA ARG A 373 2.12 -15.40 3.64
C ARG A 373 2.87 -15.97 2.44
N PHE A 374 4.19 -15.84 2.41
CA PHE A 374 5.03 -16.23 1.28
C PHE A 374 6.03 -17.34 1.60
N ASN A 375 6.01 -17.87 2.83
CA ASN A 375 6.89 -18.94 3.29
C ASN A 375 8.36 -18.61 3.01
N LEU A 376 8.80 -17.46 3.51
CA LEU A 376 10.11 -16.88 3.18
C LEU A 376 11.30 -17.61 3.82
N HIS A 377 11.04 -18.48 4.80
CA HIS A 377 12.06 -19.25 5.53
C HIS A 377 13.09 -18.36 6.24
N LEU A 378 12.66 -17.20 6.74
CA LEU A 378 13.51 -16.27 7.46
C LEU A 378 13.92 -16.83 8.82
N SER A 379 15.23 -16.81 9.09
CA SER A 379 15.73 -17.04 10.45
C SER A 379 15.32 -15.90 11.39
N ASP A 380 15.39 -16.11 12.70
CA ASP A 380 15.14 -15.05 13.68
C ASP A 380 16.08 -13.85 13.47
N LYS A 381 17.32 -14.11 13.01
CA LYS A 381 18.26 -13.04 12.66
C LYS A 381 17.78 -12.23 11.46
N ASP A 382 17.35 -12.90 10.39
CA ASP A 382 16.86 -12.21 9.18
C ASP A 382 15.64 -11.34 9.49
N LYS A 383 14.73 -11.84 10.34
CA LYS A 383 13.55 -11.08 10.77
C LYS A 383 13.94 -9.84 11.58
N ASN A 384 14.90 -9.97 12.48
CA ASN A 384 15.40 -8.86 13.28
C ASN A 384 16.10 -7.82 12.42
N ASP A 385 16.95 -8.23 11.48
CA ASP A 385 17.66 -7.35 10.57
C ASP A 385 16.70 -6.62 9.62
N LEU A 386 15.74 -7.33 9.01
CA LEU A 386 14.68 -6.70 8.21
C LEU A 386 13.86 -5.69 9.04
N SER A 387 13.48 -6.05 10.27
CA SER A 387 12.75 -5.14 11.15
C SER A 387 13.59 -3.92 11.54
N ALA A 388 14.90 -4.10 11.75
CA ALA A 388 15.83 -3.01 12.03
C ALA A 388 15.91 -2.05 10.84
N PHE A 389 16.11 -2.57 9.62
CA PHE A 389 16.11 -1.76 8.41
C PHE A 389 14.79 -1.01 8.21
N LEU A 390 13.65 -1.69 8.28
CA LEU A 390 12.33 -1.06 8.11
C LEU A 390 12.05 0.06 9.14
N ARG A 391 12.68 -0.01 10.33
CA ARG A 391 12.58 1.04 11.36
C ARG A 391 13.33 2.31 10.97
N THR A 392 14.29 2.21 10.07
CA THR A 392 15.09 3.34 9.60
C THR A 392 14.56 4.00 8.34
N LEU A 393 13.48 3.48 7.75
CA LEU A 393 12.89 4.04 6.54
C LEU A 393 12.01 5.25 6.84
#